data_AF-A0A833WY90-F1
#
_entry.id   AF-A0A833WY90-F1
#
_cell.length_a   1.000
_cell.length_b   1.000
_cell.length_c   1.000
_cell.angle_alpha   90.00
_cell.angle_beta   90.00
_cell.angle_gamma   90.00
#
_symmetry.space_group_name_H-M   'P 1'
#
loop_
_entity.id
_entity.type
_entity.pdbx_description
1 polymer ?
#
loop_
_entity_poly.entity_id
_entity_poly.type
_entity_poly.pdbx_seq_one_letter_code
_entity_poly.pdbx_strand_id
1 'polypeptide(L)'
;MDGSLPSPPRDTNSSSSTDTSSMSPTYLHWYRQDKLLLSVIFSSVFKNVMPLIAMADTSQEAWDTLAHLFANCSLTRVMQLKETLTLNQRGSHIVSEFLQSIKATADEIALIDTPLTNDVLTLHVLNRLGAEFRDIVPPILARETSLTLEELHDLLLGHEAYLKCLETTFSTLVATANASYRKGNSSPKNNNR
;
A
#
# COMPACT_ATOMS: atom_id res chain seq x y z
N MET A 1 -12.03 6.65 24.84
CA MET A 1 -12.65 6.40 26.15
C MET A 1 -11.52 6.14 27.14
N ASP A 2 -11.13 7.14 27.93
CA ASP A 2 -9.85 7.17 28.68
C ASP A 2 -9.86 6.33 29.99
N GLY A 3 -10.47 5.14 29.98
CA GLY A 3 -10.39 4.15 31.09
C GLY A 3 -10.78 4.60 32.51
N SER A 4 -11.22 5.85 32.69
CA SER A 4 -11.19 6.56 33.97
C SER A 4 -12.35 6.18 34.90
N LEU A 5 -13.35 5.44 34.40
CA LEU A 5 -14.51 4.99 35.18
C LEU A 5 -14.75 3.48 34.95
N PRO A 6 -13.88 2.60 35.50
CA PRO A 6 -14.16 1.17 35.50
C PRO A 6 -15.50 0.90 36.20
N SER A 7 -16.24 -0.10 35.71
CA SER A 7 -17.51 -0.54 36.30
C SER A 7 -17.36 -0.65 37.83
N PRO A 8 -18.14 0.10 38.64
CA PRO A 8 -18.06 0.00 40.08
C PRO A 8 -18.40 -1.46 40.48
N PRO A 9 -17.65 -2.07 41.42
CA PRO A 9 -17.94 -3.43 41.85
C PRO A 9 -19.41 -3.54 42.29
N ARG A 10 -20.13 -4.53 41.76
CA ARG A 10 -21.45 -4.90 42.28
C ARG A 10 -21.22 -5.38 43.71
N ASP A 11 -21.65 -4.60 44.69
CA ASP A 11 -21.56 -4.98 46.11
C ASP A 11 -22.26 -6.32 46.33
N THR A 12 -21.49 -7.40 46.43
CA THR A 12 -21.95 -8.72 46.85
C THR A 12 -21.99 -8.77 48.36
N ASN A 13 -23.04 -8.21 48.98
CA ASN A 13 -23.38 -8.58 50.35
C ASN A 13 -24.56 -9.55 50.33
N SER A 14 -24.21 -10.82 50.55
CA SER A 14 -25.12 -11.92 50.82
C SER A 14 -25.96 -11.64 52.06
N SER A 15 -27.28 -11.49 51.88
CA SER A 15 -28.31 -12.18 52.69
C SER A 15 -29.71 -11.74 52.25
N SER A 16 -30.43 -12.66 51.62
CA SER A 16 -31.89 -12.83 51.69
C SER A 16 -32.78 -11.58 51.83
N SER A 17 -33.14 -10.95 50.70
CA SER A 17 -34.51 -10.55 50.37
C SER A 17 -34.52 -9.83 49.03
N THR A 18 -35.49 -10.17 48.21
CA THR A 18 -35.91 -9.41 47.03
C THR A 18 -36.19 -7.96 47.42
N ASP A 19 -35.20 -7.09 47.31
CA ASP A 19 -35.40 -5.65 47.27
C ASP A 19 -34.29 -5.02 46.42
N THR A 20 -34.67 -4.49 45.27
CA THR A 20 -33.87 -3.69 44.34
C THR A 20 -33.44 -2.32 44.93
N SER A 21 -33.46 -2.16 46.26
CA SER A 21 -33.34 -0.87 46.96
C SER A 21 -31.99 -0.60 47.61
N SER A 22 -30.94 -1.39 47.36
CA SER A 22 -29.59 -1.16 47.92
C SER A 22 -28.49 -0.90 46.89
N MET A 23 -28.85 -0.50 45.66
CA MET A 23 -27.83 -0.13 44.67
C MET A 23 -27.31 1.29 44.97
N SER A 24 -25.99 1.44 45.17
CA SER A 24 -25.35 2.75 45.42
C SER A 24 -25.74 3.79 44.35
N PRO A 25 -26.11 5.04 44.72
CA PRO A 25 -26.46 6.10 43.77
C PRO A 25 -25.41 6.31 42.66
N THR A 26 -24.14 6.08 42.98
CA THR A 26 -23.01 6.18 42.06
C THR A 26 -23.07 5.13 40.95
N TYR A 27 -23.46 3.88 41.27
CA TYR A 27 -23.63 2.81 40.27
C TYR A 27 -24.80 3.13 39.32
N LEU A 28 -25.90 3.63 39.84
CA LEU A 28 -27.06 4.00 39.02
C LEU A 28 -26.73 5.12 38.03
N HIS A 29 -25.93 6.10 38.44
CA HIS A 29 -25.44 7.16 37.57
C HIS A 29 -24.54 6.61 36.46
N TRP A 30 -23.56 5.77 36.82
CA TRP A 30 -22.67 5.11 35.84
C TRP A 30 -23.47 4.27 34.83
N TYR A 31 -24.43 3.47 35.30
CA TYR A 31 -25.24 2.59 34.44
C TYR A 31 -26.06 3.39 33.42
N ARG A 32 -26.67 4.50 33.85
CA ARG A 32 -27.40 5.39 32.94
C ARG A 32 -26.48 5.99 31.89
N GLN A 33 -25.29 6.44 32.30
CA GLN A 33 -24.30 7.01 31.38
C GLN A 33 -23.81 5.97 30.36
N ASP A 34 -23.48 4.76 30.81
CA ASP A 34 -23.05 3.67 29.94
C ASP A 34 -24.11 3.30 28.91
N LYS A 35 -25.39 3.19 29.31
CA LYS A 35 -26.49 2.88 28.37
C LYS A 35 -26.73 3.99 27.36
N LEU A 36 -26.58 5.26 27.74
CA LEU A 36 -26.62 6.37 26.79
C LEU A 36 -25.49 6.26 25.76
N LEU A 37 -24.25 6.04 26.21
CA LEU A 37 -23.09 5.86 25.34
C LEU A 37 -23.27 4.66 24.40
N LEU A 38 -23.75 3.53 24.91
CA LEU A 38 -24.01 2.33 24.11
C LEU A 38 -25.06 2.61 23.02
N SER A 39 -26.15 3.31 23.36
CA SER A 39 -27.18 3.70 22.39
C SER A 39 -26.64 4.62 21.29
N VAL A 40 -25.75 5.55 21.64
CA VAL A 40 -25.06 6.43 20.69
C VAL A 40 -24.17 5.61 19.78
N ILE A 41 -23.36 4.69 20.32
CA ILE A 41 -22.50 3.80 19.54
C ILE A 41 -23.36 3.03 18.53
N PHE A 42 -24.43 2.37 18.97
CA PHE A 42 -25.33 1.62 18.09
C PHE A 42 -25.96 2.51 17.01
N SER A 43 -26.37 3.74 17.35
CA SER A 43 -26.93 4.67 16.36
C SER A 43 -25.90 5.19 15.34
N SER A 44 -24.61 5.21 15.71
CA SER A 44 -23.53 5.78 14.91
C SER A 44 -22.88 4.81 13.93
N VAL A 45 -23.01 3.50 14.16
CA VAL A 45 -22.38 2.48 13.31
C VAL A 45 -23.22 2.18 12.06
N PHE A 46 -22.53 1.81 10.99
CA PHE A 46 -23.20 1.34 9.78
C PHE A 46 -23.97 0.05 10.03
N LYS A 47 -25.06 -0.17 9.27
CA LYS A 47 -25.96 -1.33 9.43
C LYS A 47 -25.24 -2.68 9.31
N ASN A 48 -24.15 -2.74 8.54
CA ASN A 48 -23.33 -3.95 8.38
C ASN A 48 -22.38 -4.21 9.55
N VAL A 49 -22.10 -3.21 10.39
CA VAL A 49 -21.24 -3.32 11.58
C VAL A 49 -22.07 -3.64 12.84
N MET A 50 -23.34 -3.22 12.88
CA MET A 50 -24.25 -3.46 14.00
C MET A 50 -24.27 -4.92 14.52
N PRO A 51 -24.35 -5.97 13.68
CA PRO A 51 -24.37 -7.35 14.17
C PRO A 51 -23.12 -7.75 14.95
N LEU A 52 -21.99 -7.07 14.72
CA LEU A 52 -20.70 -7.36 15.37
C LEU A 52 -20.62 -6.84 16.81
N ILE A 53 -21.45 -5.86 17.17
CA ILE A 53 -21.49 -5.26 18.51
C ILE A 53 -22.84 -5.44 19.22
N ALA A 54 -23.80 -6.11 18.57
CA ALA A 54 -25.16 -6.27 19.10
C ALA A 54 -25.22 -7.05 20.43
N MET A 55 -24.19 -7.86 20.72
CA MET A 55 -24.08 -8.62 21.97
C MET A 55 -23.37 -7.87 23.09
N ALA A 56 -22.83 -6.67 22.83
CA ALA A 56 -22.11 -5.92 23.85
C ALA A 56 -23.07 -5.39 24.92
N ASP A 57 -22.80 -5.73 26.18
CA ASP A 57 -23.62 -5.33 27.31
C ASP A 57 -23.27 -3.94 27.84
N THR A 58 -22.07 -3.45 27.52
CA THR A 58 -21.56 -2.15 27.94
C THR A 58 -21.01 -1.35 26.76
N SER A 59 -21.00 -0.03 26.90
CA SER A 59 -20.40 0.87 25.89
C SER A 59 -18.90 0.62 25.72
N GLN A 60 -18.21 0.22 26.80
CA GLN A 60 -16.81 -0.17 26.76
C GLN A 60 -16.59 -1.43 25.90
N GLU A 61 -17.34 -2.49 26.16
CA GLU A 61 -17.24 -3.74 25.39
C GLU A 61 -17.55 -3.52 23.89
N ALA A 62 -18.57 -2.72 23.58
CA ALA A 62 -18.90 -2.35 22.21
C ALA A 62 -17.74 -1.59 21.55
N TRP A 63 -17.16 -0.62 22.26
CA TRP A 63 -16.03 0.16 21.77
C TRP A 63 -14.77 -0.68 21.57
N ASP A 64 -14.43 -1.54 22.54
CA ASP A 64 -13.26 -2.41 22.47
C ASP A 64 -13.38 -3.41 21.31
N THR A 65 -14.59 -3.95 21.09
CA THR A 65 -14.89 -4.82 19.94
C THR A 65 -14.69 -4.07 18.62
N LEU A 66 -15.20 -2.85 18.48
CA LEU A 66 -14.98 -2.01 17.30
C LEU A 66 -13.50 -1.70 17.09
N ALA A 67 -12.83 -1.23 18.15
CA ALA A 67 -11.42 -0.88 18.10
C ALA A 67 -10.58 -2.07 17.64
N HIS A 68 -10.83 -3.27 18.20
CA HIS A 68 -10.15 -4.49 17.80
C HIS A 68 -10.44 -4.89 16.35
N LEU A 69 -11.71 -4.87 15.91
CA LEU A 69 -12.09 -5.22 14.54
C LEU A 69 -11.47 -4.30 13.50
N PHE A 70 -11.55 -2.98 13.73
CA PHE A 70 -11.01 -2.00 12.81
C PHE A 70 -9.47 -1.92 12.85
N ALA A 71 -8.85 -2.14 14.02
CA ALA A 71 -7.40 -2.27 14.12
C ALA A 71 -6.87 -3.53 13.42
N ASN A 72 -7.57 -4.67 13.52
CA ASN A 72 -7.17 -5.88 12.79
C ASN A 72 -7.34 -5.73 11.28
N CYS A 73 -8.42 -5.07 10.85
CA CYS A 73 -8.64 -4.75 9.44
C CYS A 73 -7.55 -3.83 8.90
N SER A 74 -7.18 -2.77 9.66
CA SER A 74 -6.10 -1.87 9.25
C SER A 74 -4.75 -2.57 9.20
N LEU A 75 -4.41 -3.40 10.18
CA LEU A 75 -3.18 -4.19 10.18
C LEU A 75 -3.13 -5.17 9.00
N THR A 76 -4.23 -5.87 8.72
CA THR A 76 -4.34 -6.77 7.55
C THR A 76 -4.15 -5.99 6.25
N ARG A 77 -4.79 -4.82 6.13
CA ARG A 77 -4.65 -3.94 4.95
C ARG A 77 -3.21 -3.47 4.76
N VAL A 78 -2.53 -3.07 5.84
CA VAL A 78 -1.12 -2.65 5.82
C VAL A 78 -0.21 -3.80 5.38
N MET A 79 -0.43 -5.02 5.87
CA MET A 79 0.32 -6.20 5.44
C MET A 79 0.11 -6.48 3.95
N GLN A 80 -1.13 -6.42 3.46
CA GLN A 80 -1.45 -6.59 2.04
C GLN A 80 -0.78 -5.51 1.18
N LEU A 81 -0.74 -4.26 1.63
CA LEU A 81 -0.05 -3.17 0.92
C LEU A 81 1.46 -3.41 0.86
N LYS A 82 2.07 -3.80 1.98
CA LYS A 82 3.50 -4.14 2.05
C LYS A 82 3.84 -5.33 1.18
N GLU A 83 2.98 -6.35 1.14
CA GLU A 83 3.13 -7.48 0.23
C GLU A 83 3.01 -7.05 -1.23
N THR A 84 1.97 -6.28 -1.57
CA THR A 84 1.76 -5.74 -2.92
C THR A 84 2.96 -4.94 -3.37
N LEU A 85 3.49 -4.05 -2.52
CA LEU A 85 4.73 -3.32 -2.78
C LEU A 85 5.87 -4.30 -3.06
N THR A 86 6.13 -5.24 -2.15
CA THR A 86 7.26 -6.19 -2.26
C THR A 86 7.23 -7.04 -3.53
N LEU A 87 6.04 -7.43 -3.98
CA LEU A 87 5.80 -8.24 -5.17
C LEU A 87 5.72 -7.42 -6.45
N ASN A 88 5.56 -6.09 -6.36
CA ASN A 88 5.48 -5.21 -7.52
C ASN A 88 6.83 -5.19 -8.25
N GLN A 89 6.85 -5.78 -9.44
CA GLN A 89 8.02 -5.79 -10.31
C GLN A 89 7.67 -5.02 -11.57
N ARG A 90 8.65 -4.32 -12.14
CA ARG A 90 8.46 -3.62 -13.42
C ARG A 90 7.97 -4.58 -14.52
N GLY A 91 8.59 -5.75 -14.64
CA GLY A 91 8.24 -6.72 -15.69
C GLY A 91 8.30 -6.09 -17.08
N SER A 92 7.22 -6.22 -17.86
CA SER A 92 7.09 -5.63 -19.20
C SER A 92 6.57 -4.18 -19.21
N HIS A 93 6.31 -3.57 -18.04
CA HIS A 93 5.82 -2.21 -17.96
C HIS A 93 6.91 -1.18 -18.29
N ILE A 94 6.49 -0.01 -18.76
CA ILE A 94 7.39 1.15 -18.88
C ILE A 94 7.69 1.73 -17.50
N VAL A 95 8.85 2.40 -17.36
CA VAL A 95 9.32 2.94 -16.06
C VAL A 95 8.25 3.77 -15.34
N SER A 96 7.55 4.64 -16.08
CA SER A 96 6.55 5.54 -15.51
C SER A 96 5.35 4.82 -14.89
N GLU A 97 4.83 3.78 -15.54
CA GLU A 97 3.69 3.01 -15.01
C GLU A 97 4.09 2.26 -13.73
N PHE A 98 5.28 1.66 -13.75
CA PHE A 98 5.82 0.96 -12.59
C PHE A 98 5.99 1.91 -11.40
N LEU A 99 6.65 3.06 -11.59
CA LEU A 99 6.86 4.03 -10.52
C LEU A 99 5.55 4.65 -10.00
N GLN A 100 4.56 4.86 -10.87
CA GLN A 100 3.24 5.33 -10.46
C GLN A 100 2.53 4.31 -9.56
N SER A 101 2.64 3.02 -9.89
CA SER A 101 2.07 1.93 -9.07
C SER A 101 2.74 1.85 -7.69
N ILE A 102 4.08 1.99 -7.64
CA ILE A 102 4.84 2.06 -6.39
C ILE A 102 4.41 3.28 -5.56
N LYS A 103 4.30 4.46 -6.18
CA LYS A 103 3.86 5.69 -5.52
C LYS A 103 2.48 5.54 -4.89
N ALA A 104 1.51 5.05 -5.67
CA ALA A 104 0.15 4.84 -5.20
C ALA A 104 0.09 3.91 -3.98
N THR A 105 0.86 2.82 -4.00
CA THR A 105 0.93 1.88 -2.87
C THR A 105 1.60 2.52 -1.65
N ALA A 106 2.67 3.29 -1.85
CA ALA A 106 3.38 3.99 -0.78
C ALA A 106 2.51 5.08 -0.12
N ASP A 107 1.75 5.83 -0.93
CA ASP A 107 0.82 6.84 -0.45
C ASP A 107 -0.32 6.22 0.37
N GLU A 108 -0.81 5.05 -0.01
CA GLU A 108 -1.82 4.33 0.76
C GLU A 108 -1.26 3.78 2.09
N ILE A 109 -0.02 3.31 2.10
CA ILE A 109 0.68 2.92 3.34
C ILE A 109 0.83 4.15 4.25
N ALA A 110 1.22 5.31 3.70
CA ALA A 110 1.37 6.55 4.47
C ALA A 110 0.05 7.06 5.08
N LEU A 111 -1.10 6.69 4.50
CA LEU A 111 -2.42 7.06 5.02
C LEU A 111 -2.86 6.21 6.21
N ILE A 112 -2.47 4.93 6.25
CA ILE A 112 -2.96 3.93 7.22
C ILE A 112 -1.92 3.58 8.30
N ASP A 113 -0.63 3.67 7.95
CA ASP A 113 0.53 3.31 8.78
C ASP A 113 1.59 4.44 8.71
N THR A 114 2.83 4.16 9.07
CA THR A 114 3.95 5.08 8.91
C THR A 114 4.35 5.24 7.45
N PRO A 115 4.59 6.48 6.97
CA PRO A 115 5.09 6.71 5.61
C PRO A 115 6.45 6.03 5.40
N LEU A 116 6.64 5.47 4.21
CA LEU A 116 7.92 4.88 3.83
C LEU A 116 8.96 5.97 3.60
N THR A 117 10.19 5.72 4.03
CA THR A 117 11.30 6.64 3.74
C THR A 117 11.71 6.54 2.28
N ASN A 118 12.23 7.65 1.75
CA ASN A 118 12.76 7.74 0.40
C ASN A 118 13.82 6.67 0.09
N ASP A 119 14.67 6.34 1.05
CA ASP A 119 15.71 5.32 0.88
C ASP A 119 15.12 3.91 0.74
N VAL A 120 14.06 3.59 1.51
CA VAL A 120 13.35 2.32 1.41
C VAL A 120 12.66 2.20 0.06
N LEU A 121 12.00 3.28 -0.39
CA LEU A 121 11.37 3.32 -1.71
C LEU A 121 12.40 3.18 -2.84
N THR A 122 13.53 3.90 -2.74
CA THR A 122 14.61 3.84 -3.73
C THR A 122 15.18 2.43 -3.82
N LEU A 123 15.54 1.83 -2.69
CA LEU A 123 16.06 0.46 -2.65
C LEU A 123 15.04 -0.54 -3.24
N HIS A 124 13.77 -0.37 -2.91
CA HIS A 124 12.70 -1.23 -3.41
C HIS A 124 12.58 -1.16 -4.93
N VAL A 125 12.51 0.06 -5.49
CA VAL A 125 12.46 0.31 -6.93
C VAL A 125 13.67 -0.32 -7.63
N LEU A 126 14.89 -0.04 -7.17
CA LEU A 126 16.11 -0.51 -7.82
C LEU A 126 16.21 -2.04 -7.86
N ASN A 127 15.71 -2.73 -6.84
CA ASN A 127 15.66 -4.20 -6.77
C ASN A 127 14.60 -4.85 -7.67
N ARG A 128 13.77 -4.04 -8.34
CA ARG A 128 12.58 -4.47 -9.09
C ARG A 128 12.52 -3.96 -10.53
N LEU A 129 13.58 -3.26 -10.98
CA LEU A 129 13.67 -2.65 -12.31
C LEU A 129 13.94 -3.61 -13.46
N GLY A 130 14.54 -4.77 -13.21
CA GLY A 130 14.98 -5.67 -14.28
C GLY A 130 16.49 -5.64 -14.55
N ALA A 131 16.97 -6.56 -15.39
CA ALA A 131 18.40 -6.77 -15.62
C ALA A 131 19.03 -5.67 -16.50
N GLU A 132 18.22 -5.04 -17.34
CA GLU A 132 18.62 -3.99 -18.27
C GLU A 132 18.95 -2.65 -17.57
N PHE A 133 18.55 -2.48 -16.31
CA PHE A 133 18.88 -1.32 -15.47
C PHE A 133 20.09 -1.55 -14.55
N ARG A 134 20.74 -2.72 -14.61
CA ARG A 134 21.82 -3.07 -13.66
C ARG A 134 22.99 -2.09 -13.68
N ASP A 135 23.22 -1.40 -14.80
CA ASP A 135 24.33 -0.47 -14.95
C ASP A 135 24.09 0.88 -14.25
N ILE A 136 22.82 1.30 -14.11
CA ILE A 136 22.46 2.56 -13.44
C ILE A 136 22.23 2.38 -11.92
N VAL A 137 22.04 1.15 -11.44
CA VAL A 137 21.81 0.87 -10.01
C VAL A 137 23.01 1.26 -9.11
N PRO A 138 24.27 0.84 -9.39
CA PRO A 138 25.42 1.17 -8.54
C PRO A 138 25.66 2.67 -8.32
N PRO A 139 25.67 3.55 -9.35
CA PRO A 139 25.88 4.97 -9.13
C PRO A 139 24.76 5.64 -8.34
N ILE A 140 23.52 5.13 -8.45
CA ILE A 140 22.40 5.60 -7.63
C ILE A 140 22.61 5.22 -6.16
N LEU A 141 22.99 3.97 -5.88
CA LEU A 141 23.25 3.48 -4.51
C LEU A 141 24.49 4.09 -3.86
N ALA A 142 25.46 4.56 -4.65
CA ALA A 142 26.66 5.22 -4.15
C ALA A 142 26.43 6.68 -3.71
N ARG A 143 25.26 7.26 -3.96
CA ARG A 143 24.94 8.62 -3.49
C ARG A 143 24.84 8.64 -1.96
N GLU A 144 25.47 9.63 -1.34
CA GLU A 144 25.36 9.87 0.12
C GLU A 144 24.03 10.54 0.52
N THR A 145 23.32 11.12 -0.44
CA THR A 145 22.04 11.83 -0.22
C THR A 145 20.85 10.96 -0.60
N SER A 146 19.81 10.95 0.24
CA SER A 146 18.53 10.32 -0.08
C SER A 146 17.92 10.92 -1.36
N LEU A 147 17.43 10.05 -2.23
CA LEU A 147 16.79 10.41 -3.50
C LEU A 147 15.28 10.53 -3.31
N THR A 148 14.66 11.61 -3.80
CA THR A 148 13.19 11.65 -3.89
C THR A 148 12.70 10.72 -4.99
N LEU A 149 11.43 10.30 -4.92
CA LEU A 149 10.84 9.47 -5.96
C LEU A 149 10.80 10.18 -7.32
N GLU A 150 10.65 11.51 -7.30
CA GLU A 150 10.68 12.36 -8.49
C GLU A 150 12.07 12.38 -9.15
N GLU A 151 13.14 12.57 -8.37
CA GLU A 151 14.51 12.52 -8.90
C GLU A 151 14.86 11.12 -9.44
N LEU A 152 14.40 10.07 -8.74
CA LEU A 152 14.58 8.70 -9.18
C LEU A 152 13.82 8.43 -10.49
N HIS A 153 12.62 8.98 -10.64
CA HIS A 153 11.83 8.89 -11.87
C HIS A 153 12.58 9.49 -13.06
N ASP A 154 13.10 10.71 -12.93
CA ASP A 154 13.84 11.39 -14.01
C ASP A 154 15.09 10.60 -14.45
N LEU A 155 15.85 10.07 -13.48
CA LEU A 155 17.04 9.26 -13.76
C LEU A 155 16.71 7.98 -14.53
N LEU A 156 15.66 7.28 -14.10
CA LEU A 156 15.25 6.02 -14.72
C LEU A 156 14.63 6.24 -16.10
N LEU A 157 13.88 7.32 -16.29
CA LEU A 157 13.32 7.69 -17.59
C LEU A 157 14.44 8.04 -18.58
N GLY A 158 15.45 8.78 -18.14
CA GLY A 158 16.64 9.07 -18.96
C GLY A 158 17.38 7.80 -19.38
N HIS A 159 17.50 6.82 -18.47
CA HIS A 159 18.12 5.53 -18.79
C HIS A 159 17.27 4.68 -19.74
N GLU A 160 15.95 4.67 -19.59
CA GLU A 160 15.05 3.98 -20.52
C GLU A 160 15.18 4.54 -21.95
N ALA A 161 15.29 5.86 -22.10
CA ALA A 161 15.53 6.50 -23.39
C ALA A 161 16.90 6.12 -23.98
N TYR A 162 17.94 6.03 -23.14
CA TYR A 162 19.27 5.57 -23.54
C TYR A 162 19.26 4.13 -24.06
N LEU A 163 18.62 3.20 -23.34
CA LEU A 163 18.48 1.80 -23.76
C LEU A 163 17.76 1.67 -25.10
N LYS A 164 16.67 2.44 -25.30
CA LYS A 164 15.93 2.47 -26.57
C LYS A 164 16.77 2.97 -27.75
N CYS A 165 17.65 3.93 -27.50
CA CYS A 165 18.59 4.41 -28.51
C CYS A 165 19.62 3.34 -28.90
N LEU A 166 20.20 2.65 -27.91
CA LEU A 166 21.15 1.55 -28.16
C LEU A 166 20.53 0.44 -29.01
N GLU A 167 19.31 0.02 -28.68
CA GLU A 167 18.59 -1.01 -29.44
C GLU A 167 18.37 -0.60 -30.90
N THR A 168 17.99 0.66 -31.13
CA THR A 168 17.79 1.23 -32.47
C THR A 168 19.10 1.22 -33.28
N THR A 169 20.22 1.61 -32.65
CA THR A 169 21.54 1.60 -33.33
C THR A 169 21.99 0.19 -33.70
N PHE A 170 21.78 -0.79 -32.81
CA PHE A 170 22.13 -2.18 -33.07
C PHE A 170 21.31 -2.79 -34.21
N SER A 171 19.99 -2.54 -34.22
CA SER A 171 19.09 -2.98 -35.30
C SER A 171 19.50 -2.41 -36.67
N THR A 172 19.91 -1.14 -36.71
CA THR A 172 20.35 -0.46 -37.94
C THR A 172 21.63 -1.10 -38.51
N LEU A 173 22.60 -1.43 -37.65
CA LEU A 173 23.85 -2.09 -38.07
C LEU A 173 23.59 -3.45 -38.74
N VAL A 174 22.71 -4.27 -38.15
CA VAL A 174 22.34 -5.59 -38.69
C VAL A 174 21.64 -5.48 -40.05
N ALA A 175 20.76 -4.50 -40.22
CA ALA A 175 20.07 -4.26 -41.49
C ALA A 175 21.02 -3.84 -42.62
N THR A 176 22.03 -3.01 -42.33
CA THR A 176 23.02 -2.58 -43.33
C THR A 176 23.98 -3.70 -43.76
N ALA A 177 24.28 -4.68 -42.90
CA ALA A 177 25.16 -5.80 -43.24
C ALA A 177 24.54 -6.77 -44.28
N ASN A 178 23.21 -6.87 -44.32
CA ASN A 178 22.49 -7.73 -45.27
C ASN A 178 22.21 -7.05 -46.64
N ALA A 179 22.58 -5.78 -46.82
CA ALA A 179 22.24 -4.98 -48.01
C ALA A 179 23.22 -5.11 -49.19
N SER A 180 24.22 -6.01 -49.14
CA SER A 180 25.13 -6.26 -50.26
C SER A 180 24.89 -7.62 -50.91
N TYR A 181 24.90 -7.62 -52.26
CA TYR A 181 24.74 -8.74 -53.21
C TYR A 181 23.34 -9.01 -53.80
N ARG A 182 22.79 -8.02 -54.50
CA ARG A 182 22.03 -8.29 -55.75
C ARG A 182 22.50 -7.35 -56.85
N LYS A 183 23.66 -7.64 -57.42
CA LYS A 183 24.14 -7.01 -58.65
C LYS A 183 23.22 -7.46 -59.79
N GLY A 184 22.38 -6.55 -60.25
CA GLY A 184 21.46 -6.76 -61.37
C GLY A 184 22.24 -7.13 -62.63
N ASN A 185 21.91 -8.28 -63.20
CA ASN A 185 22.43 -8.72 -64.49
C ASN A 185 21.60 -8.03 -65.59
N SER A 186 21.91 -6.77 -65.89
CA SER A 186 21.36 -6.09 -67.06
C SER A 186 22.19 -6.45 -68.29
N SER A 187 21.78 -7.47 -69.03
CA SER A 187 22.31 -7.75 -70.36
C SER A 187 21.70 -6.73 -71.35
N PRO A 188 22.51 -5.88 -72.01
CA PRO A 188 21.98 -5.03 -73.07
C PRO A 188 21.80 -5.88 -74.33
N LYS A 189 20.61 -5.80 -74.88
CA LYS A 189 20.24 -6.30 -76.20
C LYS A 189 20.90 -5.38 -77.22
N ASN A 190 21.74 -5.90 -78.11
CA ASN A 190 22.00 -5.20 -79.38
C ASN A 190 22.25 -6.15 -80.54
N ASN A 191 21.95 -5.62 -81.71
CA ASN A 191 21.40 -6.22 -82.91
C ASN A 191 22.46 -6.42 -84.02
N ASN A 192 22.03 -7.08 -85.11
CA ASN A 192 22.62 -7.16 -86.47
C ASN A 192 23.69 -8.26 -86.64
N ARG A 193 23.67 -9.13 -87.67
CA ARG A 193 23.36 -8.93 -89.09
C ARG A 193 23.05 -10.27 -89.76
#